data_AF-A0A2H6MVS4-F1
#
_entry.id   AF-A0A2H6MVS4-F1
#
_cell.length_a   1.000
_cell.length_b   1.000
_cell.length_c   1.000
_cell.angle_alpha   90.00
_cell.angle_beta   90.00
_cell.angle_gamma   90.00
#
_symmetry.space_group_name_H-M   'P 1'
#
loop_
_entity.id
_entity.type
_entity.pdbx_description
1 polymer ?
#
loop_
_entity_poly.entity_id
_entity_poly.type
_entity_poly.pdbx_seq_one_letter_code
_entity_poly.pdbx_strand_id
1 'polypeptide(L)'
;VDTISSGKVPCLENTVLALAEIENRAALQEAVAHYTQLMEQSLELPTETLQELLDMHKKCEEQALQMFMAHTFKDDTRQFQSEFVKTLETKKEEYCSKNELKSSEICSVLLSSYS
;
A
#
# COMPACT_ATOMS: atom_id res chain seq x y z
N VAL A 1 -18.54 27.80 -6.64
CA VAL A 1 -17.30 28.62 -6.60
C VAL A 1 -17.46 29.47 -5.36
N ASP A 2 -17.07 28.97 -4.19
CA ASP A 2 -17.54 29.55 -2.93
C ASP A 2 -16.48 29.52 -1.85
N THR A 3 -15.44 30.34 -1.97
CA THR A 3 -14.63 30.77 -0.82
C THR A 3 -13.92 32.10 -1.10
N ILE A 4 -14.66 33.14 -1.49
CA ILE A 4 -14.10 34.51 -1.56
C ILE A 4 -15.11 35.51 -0.99
N SER A 5 -15.65 35.26 0.21
CA SER A 5 -16.60 36.20 0.83
C SER A 5 -16.79 36.05 2.34
N SER A 6 -15.80 35.55 3.10
CA SER A 6 -15.91 35.51 4.58
C SER A 6 -15.04 36.52 5.33
N GLY A 7 -14.11 37.23 4.66
CA GLY A 7 -13.23 38.21 5.32
C GLY A 7 -12.36 37.63 6.46
N LYS A 8 -12.38 36.31 6.66
CA LYS A 8 -11.59 35.61 7.66
C LYS A 8 -10.22 35.38 7.05
N VAL A 9 -9.21 36.03 7.61
CA VAL A 9 -7.81 35.73 7.31
C VAL A 9 -7.62 34.22 7.49
N PRO A 10 -7.11 33.47 6.48
CA PRO A 10 -6.75 32.08 6.67
C PRO A 10 -5.79 32.00 7.84
N CYS A 11 -6.20 31.39 8.96
CA CYS A 11 -5.28 31.18 10.05
C CYS A 11 -4.20 30.21 9.54
N LEU A 12 -2.92 30.59 9.71
CA LEU A 12 -1.77 29.84 9.25
C LEU A 12 -1.83 28.36 9.69
N GLU A 13 -2.37 28.10 10.87
CA GLU A 13 -2.59 26.77 11.42
C GLU A 13 -3.50 25.90 10.53
N ASN A 14 -4.61 26.45 10.02
CA ASN A 14 -5.48 25.73 9.09
C ASN A 14 -4.81 25.48 7.73
N THR A 15 -3.94 26.39 7.28
CA THR A 15 -3.17 26.19 6.04
C THR A 15 -2.12 25.09 6.21
N VAL A 16 -1.45 25.04 7.36
CA VAL A 16 -0.44 24.00 7.66
C VAL A 16 -1.08 22.61 7.82
N LEU A 17 -2.25 22.53 8.44
CA LEU A 17 -3.00 21.27 8.57
C LEU A 17 -3.49 20.76 7.21
N ALA A 18 -4.04 21.65 6.37
CA ALA A 18 -4.48 21.28 5.02
C ALA A 18 -3.30 20.81 4.15
N LEU A 19 -2.14 21.47 4.26
CA LEU A 19 -0.93 21.04 3.57
C LEU A 19 -0.45 19.67 4.06
N ALA A 20 -0.41 19.45 5.38
CA ALA A 20 -0.05 18.14 5.95
C ALA A 20 -0.97 17.02 5.44
N GLU A 21 -2.27 17.27 5.33
CA GLU A 21 -3.20 16.26 4.79
C GLU A 21 -2.89 15.92 3.31
N ILE A 22 -2.62 16.94 2.48
CA ILE A 22 -2.30 16.74 1.07
C ILE A 22 -0.98 15.97 0.91
N GLU A 23 0.08 16.41 1.59
CA GLU A 23 1.40 15.81 1.50
C GLU A 23 1.40 14.37 2.04
N ASN A 24 0.75 14.12 3.19
CA ASN A 24 0.69 12.77 3.75
C ASN A 24 -0.13 11.81 2.90
N ARG A 25 -1.20 12.29 2.24
CA ARG A 25 -1.98 11.48 1.30
C ARG A 25 -1.17 11.13 0.06
N ALA A 26 -0.42 12.08 -0.48
CA ALA A 26 0.49 11.83 -1.61
C ALA A 26 1.57 10.82 -1.22
N ALA A 27 2.23 11.01 -0.08
CA ALA A 27 3.23 10.08 0.45
C ALA A 27 2.67 8.66 0.63
N LEU A 28 1.44 8.53 1.14
CA LEU A 28 0.76 7.24 1.28
C LEU A 28 0.56 6.56 -0.09
N GLN A 29 0.02 7.30 -1.07
CA GLN A 29 -0.23 6.78 -2.41
C GLN A 29 1.06 6.33 -3.10
N GLU A 30 2.10 7.15 -3.03
CA GLU A 30 3.40 6.82 -3.61
C GLU A 30 4.05 5.59 -2.97
N ALA A 31 4.00 5.48 -1.64
CA ALA A 31 4.55 4.34 -0.92
C ALA A 31 3.80 3.03 -1.24
N VAL A 32 2.46 3.08 -1.33
CA VAL A 32 1.64 1.91 -1.71
C VAL A 32 1.89 1.51 -3.17
N ALA A 33 2.06 2.48 -4.07
CA ALA A 33 2.43 2.21 -5.45
C ALA A 33 3.81 1.56 -5.54
N HIS A 34 4.78 2.07 -4.77
CA HIS A 34 6.12 1.50 -4.70
C HIS A 34 6.12 0.05 -4.18
N TYR A 35 5.39 -0.21 -3.09
CA TYR A 35 5.17 -1.58 -2.58
C TYR A 35 4.61 -2.51 -3.66
N THR A 36 3.56 -2.06 -4.36
CA THR A 36 2.88 -2.87 -5.38
C THR A 36 3.84 -3.21 -6.53
N GLN A 37 4.60 -2.21 -6.98
CA GLN A 37 5.61 -2.40 -8.02
C GLN A 37 6.69 -3.41 -7.60
N LEU A 38 7.21 -3.30 -6.37
CA LEU A 38 8.22 -4.24 -5.86
C LEU A 38 7.69 -5.67 -5.79
N MET A 39 6.46 -5.84 -5.28
CA MET A 39 5.80 -7.15 -5.23
C MET A 39 5.62 -7.74 -6.62
N GLU A 40 5.13 -6.96 -7.58
CA GLU A 40 4.92 -7.42 -8.97
C GLU A 40 6.22 -7.75 -9.71
N GLN A 41 7.31 -7.04 -9.42
CA GLN A 41 8.62 -7.31 -10.02
C GLN A 41 9.34 -8.51 -9.40
N SER A 42 9.05 -8.82 -8.13
CA SER A 42 9.81 -9.80 -7.34
C SER A 42 9.07 -11.11 -7.11
N LEU A 43 7.76 -11.17 -7.38
CA LEU A 43 6.94 -12.37 -7.20
C LEU A 43 6.42 -12.90 -8.53
N GLU A 44 6.71 -14.17 -8.78
CA GLU A 44 6.00 -14.98 -9.75
C GLU A 44 5.00 -15.87 -9.01
N LEU A 45 3.73 -15.87 -9.44
CA LEU A 45 2.67 -16.66 -8.82
C LEU A 45 2.32 -17.90 -9.68
N PRO A 46 2.03 -19.05 -9.06
CA PRO A 46 2.08 -19.28 -7.62
C PRO A 46 3.53 -19.44 -7.13
N THR A 47 3.80 -18.99 -5.91
CA THR A 47 5.07 -19.27 -5.21
C THR A 47 5.10 -20.72 -4.73
N GLU A 48 6.29 -21.30 -4.59
CA GLU A 48 6.47 -22.68 -4.11
C GLU A 48 5.97 -22.86 -2.67
N THR A 49 6.12 -21.82 -1.84
CA THR A 49 5.63 -21.83 -0.45
C THR A 49 5.00 -20.50 -0.08
N LEU A 50 4.02 -20.53 0.83
CA LEU A 50 3.45 -19.30 1.39
C LEU A 50 4.52 -18.43 2.09
N GLN A 51 5.54 -19.05 2.69
CA GLN A 51 6.60 -18.32 3.38
C GLN A 51 7.40 -17.43 2.42
N GLU A 52 7.65 -17.89 1.20
CA GLU A 52 8.33 -17.09 0.17
C GLU A 52 7.56 -15.79 -0.15
N LEU A 53 6.24 -15.90 -0.31
CA LEU A 53 5.37 -14.74 -0.50
C LEU A 53 5.41 -13.78 0.69
N LEU A 54 5.31 -14.32 1.92
CA LEU A 54 5.33 -13.51 3.14
C LEU A 54 6.68 -12.82 3.38
N ASP A 55 7.79 -13.50 3.08
CA ASP A 55 9.13 -12.93 3.19
C ASP A 55 9.34 -11.81 2.18
N MET A 56 8.80 -11.95 0.96
CA MET A 56 8.85 -10.89 -0.04
C MET A 56 7.97 -9.70 0.36
N HIS A 57 6.75 -9.96 0.83
CA HIS A 57 5.87 -8.93 1.37
C HIS A 57 6.56 -8.10 2.43
N LYS A 58 7.20 -8.74 3.42
CA LYS A 58 7.91 -8.05 4.50
C LYS A 58 9.01 -7.13 3.98
N LYS A 59 9.82 -7.58 3.02
CA LYS A 59 10.88 -6.76 2.40
C LYS A 59 10.31 -5.55 1.68
N CYS A 60 9.24 -5.74 0.91
CA CYS A 60 8.59 -4.67 0.17
C CYS A 60 7.91 -3.65 1.11
N GLU A 61 7.28 -4.14 2.18
CA GLU A 61 6.66 -3.32 3.23
C GLU A 61 7.72 -2.45 3.93
N GLU A 62 8.85 -3.03 4.33
CA GLU A 62 9.93 -2.27 4.97
C GLU A 62 10.45 -1.14 4.08
N GLN A 63 10.62 -1.38 2.78
CA GLN A 63 11.06 -0.35 1.82
C GLN A 63 10.00 0.74 1.59
N ALA A 64 8.74 0.34 1.41
CA ALA A 64 7.64 1.30 1.26
C ALA A 64 7.43 2.13 2.52
N LEU A 65 7.60 1.55 3.70
CA LEU A 65 7.52 2.26 4.98
C LEU A 65 8.64 3.30 5.11
N GLN A 66 9.87 2.96 4.74
CA GLN A 66 10.99 3.90 4.73
C GLN A 66 10.71 5.08 3.79
N MET A 67 10.18 4.82 2.59
CA MET A 67 9.78 5.86 1.65
C MET A 67 8.66 6.74 2.23
N PHE A 68 7.62 6.14 2.80
CA PHE A 68 6.50 6.86 3.41
C PHE A 68 6.97 7.78 4.56
N MET A 69 7.84 7.28 5.43
CA MET A 69 8.40 8.05 6.55
C MET A 69 9.32 9.20 6.09
N ALA A 70 9.94 9.08 4.90
CA ALA A 70 10.76 10.15 4.34
C ALA A 70 9.94 11.32 3.76
N HIS A 71 8.70 11.07 3.36
CA HIS A 71 7.84 12.05 2.66
C HIS A 71 6.66 12.54 3.50
N THR A 72 6.43 11.95 4.68
CA THR A 72 5.37 12.38 5.59
C THR A 72 5.71 13.69 6.29
N PHE A 73 4.72 14.57 6.38
CA PHE A 73 4.81 15.89 6.99
C PHE A 73 3.72 16.05 8.06
N LYS A 74 4.14 16.25 9.32
CA LYS A 74 3.26 16.51 10.47
C LYS A 74 2.11 15.49 10.66
N ASP A 75 2.39 14.19 10.57
CA ASP A 75 1.43 13.13 10.96
C ASP A 75 1.47 12.86 12.48
N ASP A 76 1.26 13.90 13.29
CA ASP A 76 1.39 13.82 14.76
C ASP A 76 0.36 12.85 15.39
N THR A 77 -0.77 12.65 14.72
CA THR A 77 -1.86 11.74 15.13
C THR A 77 -1.64 10.31 14.64
N ARG A 78 -0.60 10.04 13.84
CA ARG A 78 -0.28 8.75 13.21
C ARG A 78 -1.42 8.15 12.38
N GLN A 79 -2.30 9.00 11.86
CA GLN A 79 -3.48 8.56 11.13
C GLN A 79 -3.08 7.95 9.79
N PHE A 80 -2.18 8.62 9.06
CA PHE A 80 -1.71 8.13 7.77
C PHE A 80 -0.80 6.92 7.93
N GLN A 81 0.02 6.86 9.00
CA GLN A 81 0.77 5.64 9.32
C GLN A 81 -0.16 4.43 9.57
N SER A 82 -1.26 4.60 10.29
CA SER A 82 -2.23 3.51 10.48
C SER A 82 -2.92 3.11 9.18
N GLU A 83 -3.25 4.08 8.33
CA GLU A 83 -3.85 3.83 7.01
C GLU A 83 -2.91 3.07 6.07
N PHE A 84 -1.62 3.43 6.09
CA PHE A 84 -0.55 2.74 5.37
C PHE A 84 -0.50 1.25 5.73
N VAL A 85 -0.37 0.93 7.02
CA VAL A 85 -0.27 -0.46 7.50
C VAL A 85 -1.53 -1.25 7.13
N LYS A 86 -2.72 -0.69 7.32
CA LYS A 86 -3.98 -1.35 6.94
C LYS A 86 -4.05 -1.64 5.45
N THR A 87 -3.60 -0.69 4.64
CA THR A 87 -3.60 -0.84 3.18
C THR A 87 -2.65 -1.95 2.73
N LEU A 88 -1.46 -2.04 3.33
CA LEU A 88 -0.51 -3.11 3.00
C LEU A 88 -0.95 -4.48 3.49
N GLU A 89 -1.62 -4.55 4.64
CA GLU A 89 -2.24 -5.79 5.11
C GLU A 89 -3.33 -6.30 4.15
N THR A 90 -4.24 -5.42 3.69
CA THR A 90 -5.23 -5.79 2.67
C THR A 90 -4.55 -6.23 1.37
N LYS A 91 -3.50 -5.54 0.94
CA LYS A 91 -2.74 -5.94 -0.25
C LYS A 91 -2.07 -7.30 -0.10
N LYS A 92 -1.50 -7.61 1.07
CA LYS A 92 -0.91 -8.91 1.37
C LYS A 92 -1.96 -10.02 1.22
N GLU A 93 -3.16 -9.81 1.78
CA GLU A 93 -4.28 -10.76 1.63
C GLU A 93 -4.67 -10.94 0.16
N GLU A 94 -4.74 -9.87 -0.63
CA GLU A 94 -4.98 -9.95 -2.09
C GLU A 94 -3.94 -10.83 -2.81
N TYR A 95 -2.65 -10.67 -2.48
CA TYR A 95 -1.59 -11.50 -3.07
C TYR A 95 -1.69 -12.97 -2.64
N CYS A 96 -2.00 -13.24 -1.36
CA CYS A 96 -2.23 -14.60 -0.88
C CYS A 96 -3.38 -15.28 -1.63
N SER A 97 -4.52 -14.59 -1.80
CA SER A 97 -5.66 -15.13 -2.54
C SER A 97 -5.35 -15.36 -4.03
N LYS A 98 -4.62 -14.45 -4.67
CA LYS A 98 -4.16 -14.63 -6.07
C LYS A 98 -3.23 -15.84 -6.20
N ASN A 99 -2.33 -16.01 -5.24
CA ASN A 99 -1.41 -17.15 -5.19
C ASN A 99 -2.16 -18.49 -5.10
N GLU A 100 -3.11 -18.59 -4.17
CA GLU A 100 -3.94 -19.78 -3.99
C GLU A 100 -4.77 -20.10 -5.24
N LEU A 101 -5.42 -19.08 -5.82
CA LEU A 101 -6.19 -19.22 -7.06
C LEU A 101 -5.31 -19.79 -8.18
N LYS A 102 -4.12 -19.22 -8.38
CA LYS A 102 -3.21 -19.64 -9.44
C LYS A 102 -2.70 -21.06 -9.24
N SER A 103 -2.38 -21.42 -7.99
CA SER A 103 -2.02 -22.80 -7.64
C SER A 103 -3.15 -23.77 -7.96
N SER A 104 -4.38 -23.44 -7.57
CA SER A 104 -5.56 -24.28 -7.81
C SER A 104 -5.85 -24.46 -9.31
N GLU A 105 -5.72 -23.39 -10.11
CA GLU A 105 -5.85 -23.44 -11.56
C GLU A 105 -4.87 -24.44 -12.17
N ILE A 106 -3.58 -24.31 -11.84
CA ILE A 106 -2.52 -25.17 -12.37
C ILE A 106 -2.76 -26.63 -11.97
N CYS A 107 -3.06 -26.90 -10.70
CA CYS A 107 -3.36 -28.25 -10.23
C CYS A 107 -4.56 -28.86 -10.96
N SER A 108 -5.63 -28.09 -11.17
CA SER A 108 -6.83 -28.56 -11.86
C SER A 108 -6.53 -28.94 -13.31
N VAL A 109 -5.80 -28.09 -14.04
CA VAL A 109 -5.39 -28.36 -15.42
C VAL A 109 -4.52 -29.62 -15.50
N LEU A 110 -3.55 -29.77 -14.60
CA LEU A 110 -2.69 -30.95 -14.56
C LEU A 110 -3.51 -32.22 -14.29
N LEU A 111 -4.37 -32.22 -13.28
CA LEU A 111 -5.20 -33.38 -12.94
C LEU A 111 -6.13 -33.77 -14.10
N SER A 112 -6.73 -32.80 -14.80
CA SER A 112 -7.54 -33.05 -16.00
C SER A 112 -6.72 -33.56 -17.19
N SER A 113 -5.42 -33.31 -17.26
CA SER A 113 -4.57 -33.86 -18.31
C SER A 113 -4.20 -35.34 -18.09
N TYR A 114 -4.37 -35.84 -16.86
CA TYR A 114 -4.14 -37.24 -16.49
C TYR A 114 -5.42 -38.09 -16.46
N SER A 115 -6.59 -37.49 -16.70
CA SER A 115 -7.90 -38.16 -16.81
C SER A 115 -8.27 -38.44 -18.26
#